data_AF-A0A445DJ06-F1
#
_entry.id   AF-A0A445DJ06-F1
#
_cell.length_a   1.000
_cell.length_b   1.000
_cell.length_c   1.000
_cell.angle_alpha   90.00
_cell.angle_beta   90.00
_cell.angle_gamma   90.00
#
_symmetry.space_group_name_H-M   'P 1'
#
loop_
_entity.id
_entity.type
_entity.pdbx_description
1 polymer ?
#
loop_
_entity_poly.entity_id
_entity_poly.type
_entity_poly.pdbx_seq_one_letter_code
_entity_poly.pdbx_strand_id
1 'polypeptide(L)'
;MKYTVSKGYNIDSYEFGNELCSEGVSARIDSVQYAKDITKLRHIVNSLYPNATTRPKVLGPAGFYGKEWFDSFLQHVGPGVIDGVTHHIYNLGAGVDKDLISKVQDPYFLSKIAQTFKDVSTAVKEFTPWAGAWVGESGGTYNSGGKDLSLYIFF
;
A
#
# COMPACT_ATOMS: atom_id res chain seq x y z
N MET A 1 -12.38 -15.15 6.32
CA MET A 1 -11.26 -16.09 6.07
C MET A 1 -11.67 -17.56 6.18
N LYS A 2 -12.28 -18.04 7.28
CA LYS A 2 -12.70 -19.47 7.39
C LYS A 2 -13.53 -19.99 6.21
N TYR A 3 -14.46 -19.17 5.70
CA TYR A 3 -15.24 -19.51 4.51
C TYR A 3 -14.34 -19.75 3.29
N THR A 4 -13.45 -18.81 2.98
CA THR A 4 -12.48 -18.89 1.89
C THR A 4 -11.62 -20.15 1.97
N VAL A 5 -11.12 -20.47 3.18
CA VAL A 5 -10.41 -21.72 3.46
C VAL A 5 -11.29 -22.94 3.18
N SER A 6 -12.53 -22.96 3.69
CA SER A 6 -13.46 -24.08 3.50
C SER A 6 -13.84 -24.32 2.03
N LYS A 7 -13.76 -23.28 1.19
CA LYS A 7 -14.01 -23.36 -0.25
C LYS A 7 -12.77 -23.71 -1.06
N GLY A 8 -11.60 -23.82 -0.42
CA GLY A 8 -10.34 -24.10 -1.10
C GLY A 8 -9.91 -22.98 -2.05
N TYR A 9 -10.39 -21.75 -1.85
CA TYR A 9 -9.97 -20.62 -2.68
C TYR A 9 -8.52 -20.29 -2.38
N ASN A 10 -7.72 -20.23 -3.45
CA ASN A 10 -6.35 -19.77 -3.33
C ASN A 10 -6.34 -18.25 -3.12
N ILE A 11 -5.73 -17.81 -2.04
CA ILE A 11 -5.56 -16.40 -1.72
C ILE A 11 -4.07 -16.15 -1.60
N ASP A 12 -3.53 -15.27 -2.44
CA ASP A 12 -2.09 -14.98 -2.42
C ASP A 12 -1.71 -14.07 -1.25
N SER A 13 -2.60 -13.15 -0.86
CA SER A 13 -2.37 -12.19 0.22
C SER A 13 -3.65 -11.65 0.85
N TYR A 14 -3.49 -11.05 2.02
CA TYR A 14 -4.51 -10.25 2.71
C TYR A 14 -3.96 -8.88 3.10
N GLU A 15 -4.82 -7.88 3.02
CA GLU A 15 -4.61 -6.51 3.52
C GLU A 15 -5.68 -6.16 4.56
N PHE A 16 -5.44 -5.10 5.35
CA PHE A 16 -6.35 -4.69 6.42
C PHE A 16 -6.72 -3.22 6.34
N GLY A 17 -7.80 -2.94 5.60
CA GLY A 17 -8.28 -1.57 5.38
C GLY A 17 -7.66 -0.93 4.14
N ASN A 18 -8.13 0.28 3.83
CA ASN A 18 -7.74 1.05 2.66
C ASN A 18 -7.65 2.52 3.05
N GLU A 19 -6.51 3.16 2.77
CA GLU A 19 -6.25 4.59 2.97
C GLU A 19 -6.55 5.08 4.40
N LEU A 20 -6.24 4.25 5.38
CA LEU A 20 -6.38 4.56 6.81
C LEU A 20 -5.13 5.23 7.40
N CYS A 21 -4.03 5.25 6.65
CA CYS A 21 -2.73 5.77 7.07
C CYS A 21 -2.56 7.25 6.73
N SER A 22 -1.59 7.90 7.41
CA SER A 22 -1.17 9.27 7.11
C SER A 22 -2.35 10.25 7.06
N GLU A 23 -2.54 10.95 5.94
CA GLU A 23 -3.62 11.91 5.73
C GLU A 23 -4.99 11.28 5.37
N GLY A 24 -5.19 9.99 5.68
CA GLY A 24 -6.30 9.11 5.30
C GLY A 24 -7.62 9.76 4.85
N VAL A 25 -8.25 9.16 3.82
CA VAL A 25 -9.29 9.81 3.00
C VAL A 25 -10.64 9.91 3.70
N SER A 26 -11.11 8.83 4.35
CA SER A 26 -12.41 8.80 5.05
C SER A 26 -12.28 8.59 6.56
N ALA A 27 -11.22 7.90 6.98
CA ALA A 27 -10.90 7.64 8.37
C ALA A 27 -9.39 7.58 8.51
N ARG A 28 -8.91 7.78 9.74
CA ARG A 28 -7.49 7.78 10.07
C ARG A 28 -7.27 6.92 11.30
N ILE A 29 -6.27 6.05 11.24
CA ILE A 29 -5.82 5.24 12.36
C ILE A 29 -4.37 5.63 12.67
N ASP A 30 -4.07 5.76 13.95
CA ASP A 30 -2.71 5.94 14.43
C ASP A 30 -1.79 4.78 13.98
N SER A 31 -0.55 5.09 13.59
CA SER A 31 0.40 4.11 13.06
C SER A 31 0.69 2.96 14.03
N VAL A 32 0.77 3.25 15.33
CA VAL A 32 1.03 2.24 16.37
C VAL A 32 -0.18 1.35 16.57
N GLN A 33 -1.39 1.93 16.50
CA GLN A 33 -2.62 1.15 16.54
C GLN A 33 -2.75 0.24 15.31
N TYR A 34 -2.47 0.76 14.11
CA TYR A 34 -2.48 -0.04 12.89
C TYR A 34 -1.47 -1.19 12.95
N ALA A 35 -0.26 -0.96 13.48
CA ALA A 35 0.75 -2.00 13.70
C ALA A 35 0.23 -3.15 14.59
N LYS A 36 -0.52 -2.84 15.65
CA LYS A 36 -1.14 -3.86 16.53
C LYS A 36 -2.19 -4.66 15.76
N ASP A 37 -3.00 -4.00 14.95
CA ASP A 37 -4.11 -4.65 14.26
C ASP A 37 -3.64 -5.53 13.10
N ILE A 38 -2.65 -5.10 12.33
CA ILE A 38 -2.05 -5.97 11.29
C ILE A 38 -1.29 -7.16 11.91
N THR A 39 -0.71 -6.99 13.11
CA THR A 39 -0.12 -8.10 13.87
C THR A 39 -1.18 -9.15 14.24
N LYS A 40 -2.37 -8.72 14.67
CA LYS A 40 -3.50 -9.64 14.90
C LYS A 40 -3.92 -10.33 13.60
N LEU A 41 -3.97 -9.62 12.47
CA LEU A 41 -4.24 -10.23 11.17
C LEU A 41 -3.22 -11.33 10.86
N ARG A 42 -1.91 -11.08 11.04
CA ARG A 42 -0.87 -12.11 10.87
C ARG A 42 -1.13 -13.33 11.73
N HIS A 43 -1.51 -13.16 12.99
CA HIS A 43 -1.84 -14.30 13.85
C HIS A 43 -3.03 -15.10 13.31
N ILE A 44 -4.09 -14.43 12.86
CA ILE A 44 -5.25 -15.10 12.27
C ILE A 44 -4.84 -15.87 11.00
N VAL A 45 -4.03 -15.28 10.13
CA VAL A 45 -3.51 -15.94 8.92
C VAL A 45 -2.69 -17.17 9.29
N ASN A 46 -1.74 -17.04 10.23
CA ASN A 46 -0.91 -18.17 10.66
C ASN A 46 -1.74 -19.31 11.25
N SER A 47 -2.78 -19.01 12.03
CA SER A 47 -3.68 -20.01 12.62
C SER A 47 -4.55 -20.71 11.59
N LEU A 48 -5.03 -20.01 10.57
CA LEU A 48 -5.90 -20.58 9.54
C LEU A 48 -5.12 -21.32 8.44
N TYR A 49 -3.86 -20.94 8.20
CA TYR A 49 -3.00 -21.47 7.16
C TYR A 49 -1.68 -22.00 7.78
N PRO A 50 -1.70 -23.19 8.40
CA PRO A 50 -0.54 -23.70 9.14
C PRO A 50 0.66 -24.03 8.26
N ASN A 51 0.44 -24.41 6.99
CA ASN A 51 1.52 -24.66 6.04
C ASN A 51 2.14 -23.32 5.58
N ALA A 52 3.38 -23.05 5.99
CA ALA A 52 4.11 -21.83 5.65
C ALA A 52 4.38 -21.67 4.13
N THR A 53 4.48 -22.77 3.38
CA THR A 53 4.77 -22.72 1.93
C THR A 53 3.59 -22.25 1.09
N THR A 54 2.37 -22.45 1.58
CA THR A 54 1.13 -22.04 0.90
C THR A 54 0.37 -20.98 1.69
N ARG A 55 1.02 -20.38 2.69
CA ARG A 55 0.40 -19.38 3.55
C ARG A 55 0.27 -18.07 2.77
N PRO A 56 -0.94 -17.46 2.74
CA PRO A 56 -1.12 -16.14 2.15
C PRO A 56 -0.23 -15.10 2.82
N LYS A 57 0.26 -14.15 2.03
CA LYS A 57 1.03 -13.01 2.53
C LYS A 57 0.14 -12.04 3.32
N VAL A 58 0.75 -11.22 4.17
CA VAL A 58 0.10 -10.07 4.79
C VAL A 58 0.77 -8.79 4.28
N LEU A 59 -0.02 -7.90 3.72
CA LEU A 59 0.43 -6.63 3.13
C LEU A 59 -0.27 -5.45 3.82
N GLY A 60 0.29 -4.26 3.69
CA GLY A 60 -0.29 -3.00 4.18
C GLY A 60 0.73 -1.86 4.18
N PRO A 61 0.35 -0.61 4.48
CA PRO A 61 -0.95 -0.18 4.98
C PRO A 61 -2.00 0.18 3.91
N ALA A 62 -1.70 -0.02 2.62
CA ALA A 62 -2.60 0.28 1.50
C ALA A 62 -3.11 1.74 1.52
N GLY A 63 -2.19 2.71 1.52
CA GLY A 63 -2.56 4.12 1.42
C GLY A 63 -1.41 5.02 1.00
N PHE A 64 -1.60 6.33 1.09
CA PHE A 64 -0.60 7.29 0.63
C PHE A 64 0.58 7.37 1.59
N TYR A 65 1.79 7.45 1.02
CA TYR A 65 3.02 7.56 1.80
C TYR A 65 3.08 8.90 2.55
N GLY A 66 3.11 8.83 3.88
CA GLY A 66 3.50 9.93 4.75
C GLY A 66 4.62 9.45 5.68
N LYS A 67 5.78 10.10 5.60
CA LYS A 67 7.04 9.62 6.16
C LYS A 67 6.92 9.27 7.65
N GLU A 68 6.43 10.20 8.47
CA GLU A 68 6.34 10.02 9.92
C GLU A 68 5.43 8.86 10.30
N TRP A 69 4.31 8.71 9.59
CA TRP A 69 3.36 7.63 9.84
C TRP A 69 3.95 6.28 9.42
N PHE A 70 4.58 6.19 8.25
CA PHE A 70 5.18 4.95 7.74
C PHE A 70 6.36 4.52 8.60
N ASP A 71 7.28 5.43 8.93
CA ASP A 71 8.42 5.12 9.79
C ASP A 71 7.93 4.62 11.16
N SER A 72 6.96 5.31 11.76
CA SER A 72 6.36 4.89 13.02
C SER A 72 5.68 3.52 12.92
N PHE A 73 4.89 3.28 11.88
CA PHE A 73 4.23 2.00 11.65
C PHE A 73 5.25 0.85 11.53
N LEU A 74 6.26 1.04 10.68
CA LEU A 74 7.27 0.02 10.40
C LEU A 74 8.17 -0.27 11.61
N GLN A 75 8.47 0.75 12.43
CA GLN A 75 9.19 0.58 13.70
C GLN A 75 8.40 -0.25 14.72
N HIS A 76 7.06 -0.16 14.71
CA HIS A 76 6.20 -0.86 15.66
C HIS A 76 5.71 -2.22 15.16
N VAL A 77 5.88 -2.53 13.87
CA VAL A 77 5.57 -3.84 13.30
C VAL A 77 6.71 -4.80 13.58
N GLY A 78 6.39 -5.96 14.17
CA GLY A 78 7.40 -6.97 14.51
C GLY A 78 7.98 -7.69 13.28
N PRO A 79 9.16 -8.35 13.42
CA PRO A 79 9.73 -9.23 12.40
C PRO A 79 8.73 -10.25 11.85
N GLY A 80 8.60 -10.31 10.52
CA GLY A 80 7.73 -11.25 9.82
C GLY A 80 6.23 -10.98 9.94
N VAL A 81 5.80 -9.84 10.49
CA VAL A 81 4.38 -9.49 10.55
C VAL A 81 3.83 -9.14 9.18
N ILE A 82 4.57 -8.40 8.36
CA ILE A 82 4.19 -8.05 6.98
C ILE A 82 5.23 -8.58 5.99
N ASP A 83 4.75 -9.01 4.82
CA ASP A 83 5.58 -9.49 3.70
C ASP A 83 5.81 -8.38 2.66
N GLY A 84 4.94 -7.37 2.63
CA GLY A 84 5.04 -6.25 1.71
C GLY A 84 4.44 -4.98 2.29
N VAL A 85 5.13 -3.86 2.08
CA VAL A 85 4.71 -2.51 2.44
C VAL A 85 4.07 -1.87 1.22
N THR A 86 2.74 -1.74 1.24
CA THR A 86 1.95 -1.26 0.11
C THR A 86 1.60 0.22 0.26
N HIS A 87 1.77 0.98 -0.82
CA HIS A 87 1.37 2.38 -0.90
C HIS A 87 0.61 2.69 -2.19
N HIS A 88 -0.14 3.79 -2.18
CA HIS A 88 -0.98 4.24 -3.29
C HIS A 88 -0.30 5.39 -4.05
N ILE A 89 -0.50 5.44 -5.37
CA ILE A 89 0.00 6.55 -6.20
C ILE A 89 -1.06 7.08 -7.18
N TYR A 90 -1.16 8.40 -7.27
CA TYR A 90 -2.01 9.12 -8.23
C TYR A 90 -1.30 10.39 -8.69
N ASN A 91 -0.29 10.21 -9.53
CA ASN A 91 0.75 11.23 -9.75
C ASN A 91 0.23 12.52 -10.41
N LEU A 92 -0.84 12.43 -11.21
CA LEU A 92 -1.39 13.58 -11.93
C LEU A 92 -2.42 14.39 -11.13
N GLY A 93 -2.85 13.91 -9.96
CA GLY A 93 -3.83 14.59 -9.11
C GLY A 93 -5.29 14.22 -9.44
N ALA A 94 -6.20 15.18 -9.37
CA ALA A 94 -7.64 14.94 -9.55
C ALA A 94 -8.00 14.71 -11.02
N GLY A 95 -8.94 13.82 -11.30
CA GLY A 95 -9.47 13.62 -12.65
C GLY A 95 -10.13 14.86 -13.29
N VAL A 96 -10.61 15.79 -12.46
CA VAL A 96 -11.24 17.06 -12.90
C VAL A 96 -10.23 18.20 -13.15
N ASP A 97 -8.94 17.94 -13.00
CA ASP A 97 -7.89 18.92 -13.20
C ASP A 97 -7.85 19.38 -14.67
N LYS A 98 -7.90 20.70 -14.90
CA LYS A 98 -7.90 21.28 -16.24
C LYS A 98 -6.53 21.19 -16.91
N ASP A 99 -5.46 21.09 -16.12
CA ASP A 99 -4.08 21.00 -16.58
C ASP A 99 -3.64 19.53 -16.77
N LEU A 100 -4.58 18.59 -16.76
CA LEU A 100 -4.23 17.17 -16.76
C LEU A 100 -3.48 16.74 -18.03
N ILE A 101 -3.87 17.28 -19.19
CA ILE A 101 -3.22 17.03 -20.49
C ILE A 101 -1.79 17.57 -20.52
N SER A 102 -1.53 18.73 -19.91
CA SER A 102 -0.17 19.27 -19.86
C SER A 102 0.69 18.49 -18.87
N LYS A 103 0.16 18.14 -17.69
CA LYS A 103 0.86 17.35 -16.66
C LYS A 103 1.30 15.97 -17.14
N VAL A 104 0.46 15.27 -17.90
CA VAL A 104 0.79 13.93 -18.42
C VAL A 104 1.89 13.97 -19.49
N GLN A 105 2.08 15.11 -20.15
CA GLN A 105 3.13 15.31 -21.16
C GLN A 105 4.41 15.94 -20.58
N ASP A 106 4.39 16.37 -19.31
CA ASP A 106 5.52 17.00 -18.65
C ASP A 106 6.40 15.94 -17.95
N PRO A 107 7.59 15.61 -18.50
CA PRO A 107 8.48 14.62 -17.90
C PRO A 107 9.02 15.07 -16.54
N TYR A 108 9.17 16.38 -16.31
CA TYR A 108 9.60 16.89 -15.02
C TYR A 108 8.51 16.68 -13.97
N PHE A 109 7.25 16.94 -14.32
CA PHE A 109 6.12 16.63 -13.45
C PHE A 109 6.03 15.13 -13.12
N LEU A 110 6.12 14.26 -14.13
CA LEU A 110 6.06 12.81 -13.96
C LEU A 110 7.23 12.28 -13.10
N SER A 111 8.41 12.89 -13.17
CA SER A 111 9.58 12.44 -12.41
C SER A 111 9.47 12.64 -10.89
N LYS A 112 8.54 13.49 -10.42
CA LYS A 112 8.41 13.83 -9.00
C LYS A 112 8.11 12.62 -8.10
N ILE A 113 7.40 11.62 -8.63
CA ILE A 113 7.06 10.41 -7.87
C ILE A 113 8.29 9.56 -7.50
N ALA A 114 9.40 9.71 -8.24
CA ALA A 114 10.61 8.93 -8.00
C ALA A 114 11.15 9.12 -6.57
N GLN A 115 10.96 10.30 -5.98
CA GLN A 115 11.34 10.57 -4.61
C GLN A 115 10.50 9.74 -3.62
N THR A 116 9.19 9.65 -3.81
CA THR A 116 8.31 8.80 -2.98
C THR A 116 8.71 7.33 -3.06
N PHE A 117 9.01 6.80 -4.26
CA PHE A 117 9.49 5.42 -4.40
C PHE A 117 10.81 5.18 -3.65
N LYS A 118 11.72 6.14 -3.73
CA LYS A 118 12.99 6.09 -3.00
C LYS A 118 12.77 6.12 -1.48
N ASP A 119 11.86 6.96 -1.01
CA ASP A 119 11.57 7.11 0.42
C ASP A 119 10.90 5.87 1.00
N VAL A 120 9.89 5.31 0.31
CA VAL A 120 9.28 4.02 0.69
C VAL A 120 10.35 2.92 0.71
N SER A 121 11.17 2.81 -0.35
CA SER A 121 12.23 1.80 -0.40
C SER A 121 13.23 1.94 0.74
N THR A 122 13.56 3.18 1.13
CA THR A 122 14.49 3.47 2.22
C THR A 122 13.89 3.08 3.57
N ALA A 123 12.64 3.50 3.85
CA ALA A 123 11.95 3.16 5.10
C ALA A 123 11.77 1.64 5.26
N VAL A 124 11.44 0.92 4.17
CA VAL A 124 11.34 -0.55 4.18
C VAL A 124 12.68 -1.19 4.51
N LYS A 125 13.77 -0.76 3.86
CA LYS A 125 15.12 -1.29 4.12
C LYS A 125 15.58 -1.03 5.56
N GLU A 126 15.23 0.11 6.13
CA GLU A 126 15.64 0.51 7.46
C GLU A 126 14.87 -0.24 8.57
N PHE A 127 13.54 -0.28 8.47
CA PHE A 127 12.70 -0.74 9.57
C PHE A 127 12.14 -2.16 9.38
N THR A 128 12.00 -2.64 8.14
CA THR A 128 11.40 -3.95 7.82
C THR A 128 12.12 -4.66 6.68
N PRO A 129 13.43 -4.96 6.79
CA PRO A 129 14.25 -5.47 5.69
C PRO A 129 13.83 -6.85 5.14
N TRP A 130 12.90 -7.54 5.81
CA TRP A 130 12.30 -8.79 5.35
C TRP A 130 11.08 -8.60 4.42
N ALA A 131 10.55 -7.38 4.31
CA ALA A 131 9.40 -7.05 3.48
C ALA A 131 9.80 -6.36 2.17
N GLY A 132 8.96 -6.45 1.14
CA GLY A 132 9.14 -5.70 -0.11
C GLY A 132 8.39 -4.37 -0.13
N ALA A 133 8.93 -3.35 -0.80
CA ALA A 133 8.23 -2.08 -1.05
C ALA A 133 7.37 -2.18 -2.33
N TRP A 134 6.04 -2.11 -2.20
CA TRP A 134 5.09 -2.38 -3.28
C TRP A 134 4.16 -1.19 -3.53
N VAL A 135 3.77 -0.99 -4.78
CA VAL A 135 2.63 -0.13 -5.14
C VAL A 135 1.39 -1.02 -5.13
N GLY A 136 0.48 -0.81 -4.18
CA GLY A 136 -0.72 -1.64 -4.00
C GLY A 136 -1.92 -1.17 -4.81
N GLU A 137 -2.00 0.15 -5.03
CA GLU A 137 -3.02 0.80 -5.84
C GLU A 137 -2.38 1.93 -6.63
N SER A 138 -2.78 2.10 -7.88
CA SER A 138 -2.24 3.17 -8.72
C SER A 138 -3.18 3.61 -9.80
N GLY A 139 -3.06 4.88 -10.18
CA GLY A 139 -3.63 5.41 -11.40
C GLY A 139 -2.93 6.68 -11.84
N GLY A 140 -3.31 7.20 -13.00
CA GLY A 140 -2.89 8.55 -13.40
C GLY A 140 -3.48 9.61 -12.47
N THR A 141 -4.79 9.54 -12.23
CA THR A 141 -5.54 10.48 -11.40
C THR A 141 -6.47 9.77 -10.44
N TYR A 142 -6.71 10.38 -9.28
CA TYR A 142 -7.75 9.94 -8.35
C TYR A 142 -9.13 10.44 -8.81
N ASN A 143 -10.20 9.95 -8.18
CA ASN A 143 -11.61 10.19 -8.56
C ASN A 143 -11.97 9.67 -9.96
N SER A 144 -11.60 8.41 -10.24
CA SER A 144 -12.03 7.64 -11.41
C SER A 144 -11.52 8.10 -12.78
N GLY A 145 -10.39 8.82 -12.83
CA GLY A 145 -9.75 9.18 -14.09
C GLY A 145 -10.15 10.55 -14.63
N GLY A 146 -9.40 11.02 -15.63
CA GLY A 146 -9.75 12.22 -16.40
C GLY A 146 -10.63 11.87 -17.60
N LYS A 147 -11.62 12.71 -17.89
CA LYS A 147 -12.68 12.43 -18.89
C LYS A 147 -12.17 12.14 -20.31
N ASP A 148 -10.96 12.54 -20.66
CA ASP A 148 -10.39 12.38 -22.01
C ASP A 148 -8.98 11.74 -21.99
N LEU A 149 -8.64 11.03 -20.90
CA LEU A 149 -7.31 10.49 -20.67
C LEU A 149 -7.36 9.03 -20.21
N SER A 150 -6.66 8.18 -20.95
CA SER A 150 -6.30 6.82 -20.53
C SER A 150 -4.80 6.78 -20.31
N LEU A 151 -4.38 6.68 -19.04
CA LEU A 151 -2.97 6.53 -18.69
C LEU A 151 -2.70 5.10 -18.22
N TYR A 152 -1.88 4.38 -18.96
CA TYR A 152 -1.30 3.12 -18.53
C TYR A 152 0.06 3.39 -17.91
N ILE A 153 0.16 3.23 -16.59
CA ILE A 153 1.43 3.29 -15.88
C ILE A 153 2.01 1.87 -15.91
N PHE A 154 3.19 1.71 -16.52
CA PHE A 154 3.98 0.49 -16.42
C PHE A 154 4.97 0.64 -15.26
N PHE A 155 4.99 -0.35 -14.36
CA PHE A 155 5.91 -0.46 -13.23
C PHE A 155 7.13 -1.28 -13.60
#